data_AF-A0A1M5HYY4-F1
#
_entry.id   AF-A0A1M5HYY4-F1
#
_cell.length_a   1.000
_cell.length_b   1.000
_cell.length_c   1.000
_cell.angle_alpha   90.00
_cell.angle_beta   90.00
_cell.angle_gamma   90.00
#
_symmetry.space_group_name_H-M   'P 1'
#
loop_
_entity.id
_entity.type
_entity.pdbx_description
1 polymer ?
#
loop_
_entity_poly.entity_id
_entity_poly.type
_entity_poly.pdbx_seq_one_letter_code
_entity_poly.pdbx_strand_id
1 'polypeptide(L)'
;MYRYLLSCLLFISTLTIAQTDAPADQVVTVAGKSFLKSNFEQPAKKDEQDEENNQLRQDIFYFSQVNAFVLRTLVEDYAEHNQITPKPEHVEGFKQAYASAGLSEEKLASLANFNALRFATDKHMYEQLGGRVVFDQGHPKMPIEAYSKLLMTYKQSGRLVFHEQKYESLFWKSLERPDALEIPPQDVKYDSPWWMSVAR
;
A
#
# COMPACT_ATOMS: atom_id res chain seq x y z
N MET A 1 51.83 40.56 31.15
CA MET A 1 50.49 40.13 31.59
C MET A 1 49.58 40.22 30.37
N TYR A 2 49.47 39.13 29.61
CA TYR A 2 48.72 39.04 28.35
C TYR A 2 47.21 38.94 28.63
N ARG A 3 46.39 39.73 27.93
CA ARG A 3 44.93 39.55 27.90
C ARG A 3 44.49 39.32 26.45
N TYR A 4 43.98 38.11 26.24
CA TYR A 4 43.43 37.56 25.01
C TYR A 4 42.20 38.35 24.53
N LEU A 5 42.17 38.72 23.25
CA LEU A 5 40.94 39.02 22.51
C LEU A 5 40.61 37.79 21.66
N LEU A 6 39.47 37.19 21.97
CA LEU A 6 38.95 35.97 21.39
C LEU A 6 38.25 36.31 20.06
N SER A 7 38.79 35.84 18.94
CA SER A 7 38.13 35.91 17.62
C SER A 7 37.08 34.80 17.53
N CYS A 8 35.80 35.15 17.51
CA CYS A 8 34.72 34.25 17.13
C CYS A 8 34.66 34.11 15.60
N LEU A 9 35.18 32.99 15.07
CA LEU A 9 34.91 32.53 13.71
C LEU A 9 33.53 31.85 13.69
N LEU A 10 32.54 32.50 13.07
CA LEU A 10 31.26 31.90 12.71
C LEU A 10 31.47 31.01 11.47
N PHE A 11 31.55 29.70 11.68
CA PHE A 11 31.40 28.72 10.60
C PHE A 11 29.91 28.57 10.29
N ILE A 12 29.44 29.26 9.25
CA ILE A 12 28.14 28.97 8.63
C ILE A 12 28.38 27.77 7.71
N SER A 13 28.19 26.57 8.24
CA SER A 13 28.14 25.36 7.44
C SER A 13 26.81 25.36 6.67
N THR A 14 26.85 25.74 5.40
CA THR A 14 25.75 25.45 4.47
C THR A 14 25.64 23.94 4.33
N LEU A 15 24.70 23.33 5.04
CA LEU A 15 24.25 21.98 4.72
C LEU A 15 23.58 22.04 3.34
N THR A 16 24.34 21.71 2.31
CA THR A 16 23.79 21.36 1.01
C THR A 16 23.06 20.04 1.19
N ILE A 17 21.74 20.08 1.39
CA ILE A 17 20.91 18.89 1.24
C ILE A 17 21.06 18.51 -0.24
N ALA A 18 21.83 17.45 -0.50
CA ALA A 18 21.84 16.84 -1.81
C ALA A 18 20.41 16.37 -2.09
N GLN A 19 19.70 17.09 -2.95
CA GLN A 19 18.55 16.54 -3.63
C GLN A 19 19.11 15.40 -4.48
N THR A 20 19.03 14.18 -3.96
CA THR A 20 19.18 12.99 -4.78
C THR A 20 18.00 12.99 -5.73
N ASP A 21 18.21 13.46 -6.96
CA ASP A 21 17.26 13.26 -8.04
C ASP A 21 16.98 11.75 -8.09
N ALA A 22 15.74 11.38 -7.81
CA ALA A 22 15.32 10.00 -7.94
C ALA A 22 15.60 9.56 -9.40
N PRO A 23 16.12 8.35 -9.63
CA PRO A 23 16.35 7.84 -10.97
C PRO A 23 15.09 8.02 -11.83
N ALA A 24 15.25 8.54 -13.06
CA ALA A 24 14.17 8.98 -13.94
C ALA A 24 13.09 7.91 -14.27
N ASP A 25 13.31 6.67 -13.87
CA ASP A 25 12.45 5.51 -14.12
C ASP A 25 11.64 5.06 -12.90
N GLN A 26 11.85 5.65 -11.72
CA GLN A 26 11.05 5.34 -10.53
C GLN A 26 9.68 6.02 -10.61
N VAL A 27 8.63 5.29 -10.26
CA VAL A 27 7.25 5.78 -10.21
C VAL A 27 6.85 6.10 -8.77
N VAL A 28 7.11 5.15 -7.86
CA VAL A 28 6.88 5.29 -6.42
C VAL A 28 7.89 4.43 -5.65
N THR A 29 8.31 4.92 -4.49
CA THR A 29 9.14 4.19 -3.53
C THR A 29 8.39 4.06 -2.21
N VAL A 30 8.33 2.85 -1.66
CA VAL A 30 7.72 2.53 -0.36
C VAL A 30 8.69 1.69 0.45
N ALA A 31 9.07 2.16 1.64
CA ALA A 31 9.98 1.47 2.55
C ALA A 31 11.28 0.98 1.86
N GLY A 32 11.85 1.81 0.98
CA GLY A 32 13.07 1.49 0.22
C GLY A 32 12.88 0.56 -0.99
N LYS A 33 11.68 0.01 -1.22
CA LYS A 33 11.34 -0.74 -2.45
C LYS A 33 10.75 0.22 -3.49
N SER A 34 11.16 0.09 -4.75
CA SER A 34 10.68 0.97 -5.84
C SER A 34 9.86 0.21 -6.88
N PHE A 35 8.77 0.83 -7.33
CA PHE A 35 8.06 0.45 -8.55
C PHE A 35 8.61 1.31 -9.70
N LEU A 36 9.13 0.65 -10.73
CA LEU A 36 9.75 1.26 -11.89
C LEU A 36 8.78 1.28 -13.07
N LYS A 37 9.02 2.15 -14.05
CA LYS A 37 8.27 2.17 -15.31
C LYS A 37 8.33 0.83 -16.04
N SER A 38 9.45 0.10 -15.92
CA SER A 38 9.61 -1.24 -16.50
C SER A 38 8.80 -2.33 -15.78
N ASN A 39 8.25 -2.05 -14.59
CA ASN A 39 7.38 -2.99 -13.88
C ASN A 39 5.94 -2.96 -14.40
N PHE A 40 5.55 -1.98 -15.21
CA PHE A 40 4.22 -1.94 -15.78
C PHE A 40 3.99 -3.13 -16.72
N GLU A 41 3.05 -3.99 -16.34
CA GLU A 41 2.43 -4.91 -17.26
C GLU A 41 1.64 -4.12 -18.32
N GLN A 42 1.47 -4.70 -19.50
CA GLN A 42 0.69 -4.09 -20.57
C GLN A 42 -0.77 -4.53 -20.49
N PRO A 43 -1.73 -3.61 -20.72
CA PRO A 43 -3.15 -3.98 -20.78
C PRO A 43 -3.42 -4.91 -21.98
N ALA A 44 -4.52 -5.66 -21.92
CA ALA A 44 -4.98 -6.47 -23.05
C ALA A 44 -5.20 -5.60 -24.31
N LYS A 45 -5.10 -6.23 -25.50
CA LYS A 45 -5.20 -5.53 -26.80
C LYS A 45 -6.49 -4.70 -26.88
N LYS A 46 -6.35 -3.47 -27.39
CA LYS A 46 -7.42 -2.47 -27.52
C LYS A 46 -8.47 -2.89 -28.55
N ASP A 47 -9.70 -2.45 -28.34
CA ASP A 47 -10.71 -2.38 -29.39
C ASP A 47 -10.51 -1.08 -30.18
N GLU A 48 -10.39 -1.13 -31.51
CA GLU A 48 -9.97 0.01 -32.33
C GLU A 48 -11.04 1.13 -32.41
N GLN A 49 -12.28 0.86 -31.99
CA GLN A 49 -13.42 1.76 -32.21
C GLN A 49 -13.70 2.78 -31.10
N ASP A 50 -12.92 2.79 -30.00
CA ASP A 50 -13.21 3.63 -28.82
C ASP A 50 -11.96 4.15 -28.09
N GLU A 51 -11.25 5.09 -28.73
CA GLU A 51 -9.97 5.62 -28.25
C GLU A 51 -10.01 6.26 -26.85
N GLU A 52 -11.09 7.00 -26.52
CA GLU A 52 -11.23 7.69 -25.23
C GLU A 52 -11.45 6.68 -24.09
N ASN A 53 -12.37 5.72 -24.25
CA ASN A 53 -12.54 4.66 -23.24
C ASN A 53 -11.31 3.77 -23.15
N ASN A 54 -10.56 3.59 -24.25
CA ASN A 54 -9.29 2.90 -24.20
C ASN A 54 -8.28 3.62 -23.30
N GLN A 55 -8.12 4.94 -23.43
CA GLN A 55 -7.19 5.69 -22.60
C GLN A 55 -7.57 5.63 -21.11
N LEU A 56 -8.84 5.85 -20.77
CA LEU A 56 -9.32 5.74 -19.39
C LEU A 56 -9.07 4.34 -18.80
N ARG A 57 -9.34 3.27 -19.57
CA ARG A 57 -9.06 1.89 -19.14
C ARG A 57 -7.57 1.67 -18.90
N GLN A 58 -6.71 2.23 -19.74
CA GLN A 58 -5.26 2.14 -19.56
C GLN A 58 -4.80 2.86 -18.30
N ASP A 59 -5.30 4.07 -18.05
CA ASP A 59 -4.94 4.84 -16.85
C ASP A 59 -5.41 4.15 -15.57
N ILE A 60 -6.63 3.60 -15.55
CA ILE A 60 -7.14 2.78 -14.44
C ILE A 60 -6.25 1.54 -14.24
N PHE A 61 -5.86 0.87 -15.32
CA PHE A 61 -5.03 -0.32 -15.25
C PHE A 61 -3.64 -0.02 -14.67
N TYR A 62 -2.95 1.01 -15.16
CA TYR A 62 -1.64 1.39 -14.63
C TYR A 62 -1.73 1.90 -13.18
N PHE A 63 -2.74 2.71 -12.87
CA PHE A 63 -2.99 3.13 -11.49
C PHE A 63 -3.21 1.92 -10.57
N SER A 64 -3.95 0.90 -11.01
CA SER A 64 -4.19 -0.30 -10.20
C SER A 64 -2.91 -1.03 -9.82
N GLN A 65 -1.91 -1.06 -10.71
CA GLN A 65 -0.59 -1.68 -10.45
C GLN A 65 0.21 -0.88 -9.42
N VAL A 66 0.24 0.45 -9.55
CA VAL A 66 0.90 1.34 -8.57
C VAL A 66 0.22 1.22 -7.20
N ASN A 67 -1.11 1.26 -7.15
CA ASN A 67 -1.88 1.13 -5.92
C ASN A 67 -1.64 -0.23 -5.24
N ALA A 68 -1.65 -1.32 -6.02
CA ALA A 68 -1.36 -2.66 -5.51
C ALA A 68 0.05 -2.76 -4.93
N PHE A 69 1.06 -2.18 -5.60
CA PHE A 69 2.42 -2.12 -5.09
C PHE A 69 2.50 -1.38 -3.75
N VAL A 70 1.95 -0.16 -3.69
CA VAL A 70 2.03 0.68 -2.48
C VAL A 70 1.38 -0.03 -1.29
N LEU A 71 0.15 -0.54 -1.45
CA LEU A 71 -0.58 -1.17 -0.36
C LEU A 71 0.05 -2.51 0.06
N ARG A 72 0.54 -3.32 -0.89
CA ARG A 72 1.25 -4.56 -0.57
C ARG A 72 2.54 -4.28 0.20
N THR A 73 3.36 -3.36 -0.28
CA THR A 73 4.63 -3.02 0.38
C THR A 73 4.41 -2.42 1.75
N LEU A 74 3.39 -1.57 1.93
CA LEU A 74 3.01 -1.06 3.25
C LEU A 74 2.67 -2.19 4.22
N VAL A 75 1.84 -3.14 3.80
CA VAL A 75 1.41 -4.28 4.64
C VAL A 75 2.60 -5.16 5.02
N GLU A 76 3.46 -5.50 4.06
CA GLU A 76 4.66 -6.32 4.29
C GLU A 76 5.62 -5.64 5.27
N ASP A 77 5.94 -4.36 5.03
CA ASP A 77 6.88 -3.59 5.85
C ASP A 77 6.33 -3.36 7.27
N TYR A 78 5.06 -2.99 7.41
CA TYR A 78 4.43 -2.82 8.72
C TYR A 78 4.39 -4.14 9.48
N ALA A 79 4.05 -5.25 8.82
CA ALA A 79 4.01 -6.56 9.45
C ALA A 79 5.39 -6.98 9.96
N GLU A 80 6.45 -6.76 9.18
CA GLU A 80 7.83 -7.06 9.58
C GLU A 80 8.22 -6.28 10.83
N HIS A 81 7.96 -4.97 10.87
CA HIS A 81 8.28 -4.12 12.03
C HIS A 81 7.50 -4.51 13.30
N ASN A 82 6.30 -5.07 13.15
CA ASN A 82 5.43 -5.46 14.26
C ASN A 82 5.43 -6.98 14.52
N GLN A 83 6.33 -7.73 13.88
CA GLN A 83 6.45 -9.19 14.03
C GLN A 83 5.13 -9.95 13.76
N ILE A 84 4.33 -9.43 12.82
CA ILE A 84 3.05 -10.01 12.42
C ILE A 84 3.32 -11.07 11.36
N THR A 85 2.83 -12.28 11.59
CA THR A 85 2.96 -13.40 10.65
C THR A 85 1.58 -13.95 10.26
N PRO A 86 1.41 -14.47 9.03
CA PRO A 86 0.16 -15.07 8.63
C PRO A 86 -0.06 -16.37 9.39
N LYS A 87 -1.27 -16.60 9.88
CA LYS A 87 -1.60 -17.88 10.51
C LYS A 87 -1.73 -18.99 9.47
N PRO A 88 -1.12 -20.18 9.65
CA PRO A 88 -1.20 -21.27 8.68
C PRO A 88 -2.64 -21.65 8.32
N GLU A 89 -3.55 -21.66 9.29
CA GLU A 89 -4.97 -22.00 9.07
C GLU A 89 -5.68 -20.99 8.14
N HIS A 90 -5.30 -19.71 8.17
CA HIS A 90 -5.87 -18.70 7.28
C HIS A 90 -5.33 -18.83 5.86
N VAL A 91 -4.06 -19.22 5.72
CA VAL A 91 -3.42 -19.49 4.42
C VAL A 91 -4.08 -20.69 3.76
N GLU A 92 -4.21 -21.80 4.47
CA GLU A 92 -4.82 -23.01 3.94
C GLU A 92 -6.30 -22.82 3.63
N GLY A 93 -7.05 -22.13 4.50
CA GLY A 93 -8.45 -21.79 4.23
C GLY A 93 -8.62 -20.90 2.99
N PHE A 94 -7.68 -19.99 2.72
CA PHE A 94 -7.69 -19.22 1.47
C PHE A 94 -7.48 -20.13 0.26
N LYS A 95 -6.47 -21.02 0.30
CA LYS A 95 -6.21 -21.96 -0.80
C LYS A 95 -7.43 -22.82 -1.11
N GLN A 96 -8.12 -23.30 -0.07
CA GLN A 96 -9.35 -24.08 -0.21
C GLN A 96 -10.48 -23.27 -0.86
N ALA A 97 -10.73 -22.05 -0.37
CA ALA A 97 -11.78 -21.18 -0.93
C ALA A 97 -11.57 -20.84 -2.43
N TYR A 98 -10.32 -20.87 -2.89
CA TYR A 98 -9.93 -20.50 -4.26
C TYR A 98 -9.35 -21.65 -5.08
N ALA A 99 -9.52 -22.90 -4.65
CA ALA A 99 -8.94 -24.06 -5.34
C ALA A 99 -9.43 -24.20 -6.80
N SER A 100 -10.67 -23.78 -7.06
CA SER A 100 -11.29 -23.84 -8.40
C SER A 100 -11.14 -22.54 -9.21
N ALA A 101 -10.31 -21.59 -8.77
CA ALA A 101 -10.16 -20.29 -9.41
C ALA A 101 -9.32 -20.32 -10.70
N GLY A 102 -8.78 -21.49 -11.11
CA GLY A 102 -7.95 -21.62 -12.31
C GLY A 102 -6.58 -20.94 -12.20
N LEU A 103 -6.13 -20.66 -10.98
CA LEU A 103 -4.81 -20.07 -10.71
C LEU A 103 -3.73 -21.14 -10.71
N SER A 104 -2.50 -20.78 -11.10
CA SER A 104 -1.34 -21.65 -10.87
C SER A 104 -1.10 -21.84 -9.37
N GLU A 105 -0.50 -22.97 -8.99
CA GLU A 105 -0.19 -23.28 -7.59
C GLU A 105 0.64 -22.17 -6.93
N GLU A 106 1.68 -21.68 -7.63
CA GLU A 106 2.53 -20.59 -7.17
C GLU A 106 1.72 -19.30 -6.92
N LYS A 107 0.85 -18.92 -7.86
CA LYS A 107 0.03 -17.71 -7.73
C LYS A 107 -0.96 -17.84 -6.58
N LEU A 108 -1.61 -19.00 -6.46
CA LEU A 108 -2.53 -19.29 -5.36
C LEU A 108 -1.82 -19.23 -4.01
N ALA A 109 -0.64 -19.84 -3.89
CA ALA A 109 0.16 -19.81 -2.67
C ALA A 109 0.62 -18.40 -2.29
N SER A 110 1.04 -17.60 -3.27
CA SER A 110 1.43 -16.20 -3.05
C SER A 110 0.24 -15.34 -2.59
N LEU A 111 -0.93 -15.50 -3.23
CA LEU A 111 -2.15 -14.79 -2.84
C LEU A 111 -2.65 -15.21 -1.45
N ALA A 112 -2.61 -16.51 -1.14
CA ALA A 112 -3.01 -17.04 0.15
C ALA A 112 -2.16 -16.48 1.30
N ASN A 113 -0.83 -16.52 1.14
CA ASN A 113 0.09 -15.96 2.12
C ASN A 113 -0.14 -14.47 2.33
N PHE A 114 -0.22 -13.69 1.24
CA PHE A 114 -0.41 -12.25 1.35
C PHE A 114 -1.76 -11.88 1.97
N ASN A 115 -2.86 -12.53 1.59
CA ASN A 115 -4.18 -12.19 2.15
C ASN A 115 -4.27 -12.56 3.63
N ALA A 116 -3.70 -13.70 4.04
CA ALA A 116 -3.62 -14.08 5.45
C ALA A 116 -2.77 -13.08 6.26
N LEU A 117 -1.65 -12.61 5.69
CA LEU A 117 -0.81 -11.58 6.29
C LEU A 117 -1.59 -10.26 6.41
N ARG A 118 -2.22 -9.82 5.32
CA ARG A 118 -3.01 -8.60 5.26
C ARG A 118 -4.09 -8.60 6.33
N PHE A 119 -4.86 -9.70 6.46
CA PHE A 119 -5.89 -9.81 7.50
C PHE A 119 -5.34 -9.64 8.92
N ALA A 120 -4.20 -10.25 9.24
CA ALA A 120 -3.56 -10.09 10.55
C ALA A 120 -3.06 -8.65 10.77
N THR A 121 -2.49 -8.05 9.73
CA THR A 121 -2.02 -6.66 9.74
C THR A 121 -3.17 -5.67 9.87
N ASP A 122 -4.29 -5.87 9.17
CA ASP A 122 -5.48 -5.02 9.24
C ASP A 122 -6.06 -5.01 10.65
N LYS A 123 -6.14 -6.19 11.28
CA LYS A 123 -6.55 -6.31 12.67
C LYS A 123 -5.65 -5.45 13.57
N HIS A 124 -4.33 -5.65 13.47
CA HIS A 124 -3.38 -4.92 14.31
C HIS A 124 -3.42 -3.41 14.04
N MET A 125 -3.45 -2.98 12.78
CA MET A 125 -3.55 -1.57 12.41
C MET A 125 -4.84 -0.93 12.95
N TYR A 126 -5.98 -1.63 12.88
CA TYR A 126 -7.23 -1.14 13.44
C TYR A 126 -7.15 -1.01 14.97
N GLU A 127 -6.59 -2.01 15.65
CA GLU A 127 -6.39 -1.98 17.12
C GLU A 127 -5.47 -0.84 17.57
N GLN A 128 -4.44 -0.50 16.78
CA GLN A 128 -3.46 0.54 17.14
C GLN A 128 -3.85 1.95 16.68
N LEU A 129 -4.47 2.09 15.51
CA LEU A 129 -4.70 3.40 14.86
C LEU A 129 -6.18 3.78 14.77
N GLY A 130 -7.08 2.80 14.89
CA GLY A 130 -8.53 2.98 14.80
C GLY A 130 -9.02 3.67 13.52
N GLY A 131 -10.23 4.21 13.61
CA GLY A 131 -10.87 4.97 12.52
C GLY A 131 -11.83 4.15 11.68
N ARG A 132 -12.31 4.74 10.58
CA ARG A 132 -13.35 4.14 9.74
C ARG A 132 -12.92 2.81 9.13
N VAL A 133 -13.85 1.87 9.10
CA VAL A 133 -13.76 0.60 8.37
C VAL A 133 -14.83 0.60 7.29
N VAL A 134 -14.44 0.27 6.07
CA VAL A 134 -15.36 0.29 4.93
C VAL A 134 -15.42 -1.07 4.25
N PHE A 135 -16.56 -1.37 3.65
CA PHE A 135 -16.70 -2.52 2.77
C PHE A 135 -15.97 -2.28 1.45
N ASP A 136 -15.19 -3.28 1.03
CA ASP A 136 -14.57 -3.39 -0.27
C ASP A 136 -14.67 -4.84 -0.78
N GLN A 137 -14.96 -5.05 -2.07
CA GLN A 137 -15.29 -6.39 -2.58
C GLN A 137 -14.15 -7.40 -2.40
N GLY A 138 -12.89 -6.96 -2.55
CA GLY A 138 -11.71 -7.79 -2.32
C GLY A 138 -11.14 -7.67 -0.90
N HIS A 139 -11.69 -6.76 -0.09
CA HIS A 139 -11.27 -6.48 1.26
C HIS A 139 -12.47 -6.07 2.13
N PRO A 140 -13.38 -7.01 2.47
CA PRO A 140 -14.71 -6.68 3.03
C PRO A 140 -14.72 -5.90 4.35
N LYS A 141 -13.59 -5.81 5.05
CA LYS A 141 -13.43 -5.04 6.30
C LYS A 141 -12.15 -4.23 6.24
N MET A 142 -12.03 -3.33 5.26
CA MET A 142 -10.81 -2.52 5.09
C MET A 142 -10.77 -1.40 6.14
N PRO A 143 -9.76 -1.35 7.03
CA PRO A 143 -9.58 -0.25 7.99
C PRO A 143 -8.96 0.97 7.30
N ILE A 144 -9.69 1.57 6.36
CA ILE A 144 -9.19 2.58 5.41
C ILE A 144 -8.55 3.79 6.09
N GLU A 145 -9.06 4.20 7.25
CA GLU A 145 -8.47 5.32 7.97
C GLU A 145 -7.15 4.96 8.66
N ALA A 146 -7.02 3.72 9.16
CA ALA A 146 -5.76 3.22 9.70
C ALA A 146 -4.68 3.16 8.61
N TYR A 147 -5.03 2.68 7.41
CA TYR A 147 -4.16 2.76 6.22
C TYR A 147 -3.75 4.20 5.92
N SER A 148 -4.71 5.12 5.88
CA SER A 148 -4.45 6.54 5.56
C SER A 148 -3.51 7.19 6.57
N LYS A 149 -3.70 6.96 7.88
CA LYS A 149 -2.82 7.44 8.96
C LYS A 149 -1.40 6.88 8.83
N LEU A 150 -1.27 5.58 8.55
CA LEU A 150 0.03 4.94 8.40
C LEU A 150 0.78 5.44 7.16
N LEU A 151 0.10 5.51 6.01
CA LEU A 151 0.66 6.02 4.76
C LEU A 151 1.10 7.48 4.89
N MET A 152 0.34 8.31 5.63
CA MET A 152 0.75 9.68 5.92
C MET A 152 2.03 9.73 6.76
N THR A 153 2.15 8.87 7.78
CA THR A 153 3.39 8.71 8.55
C THR A 153 4.57 8.32 7.66
N TYR A 154 4.36 7.41 6.71
CA TYR A 154 5.39 7.00 5.76
C TYR A 154 5.78 8.15 4.83
N LYS A 155 4.81 8.93 4.36
CA LYS A 155 5.07 10.12 3.53
C LYS A 155 5.89 11.16 4.29
N GLN A 156 5.48 11.49 5.52
CA GLN A 156 6.14 12.49 6.36
C GLN A 156 7.58 12.10 6.74
N SER A 157 7.86 10.80 6.85
CA SER A 157 9.21 10.27 7.13
C SER A 157 10.04 10.01 5.87
N GLY A 158 9.52 10.31 4.67
CA GLY A 158 10.21 10.03 3.40
C GLY A 158 10.25 8.54 3.02
N ARG A 159 9.52 7.68 3.74
CA ARG A 159 9.38 6.24 3.44
C ARG A 159 8.34 5.96 2.35
N LEU A 160 7.50 6.93 2.00
CA LEU A 160 6.61 6.89 0.84
C LEU A 160 6.87 8.12 -0.03
N VAL A 161 7.41 7.90 -1.22
CA VAL A 161 7.74 8.96 -2.18
C VAL A 161 7.16 8.60 -3.54
N PHE A 162 6.24 9.42 -4.03
CA PHE A 162 5.81 9.36 -5.42
C PHE A 162 6.70 10.26 -6.27
N HIS A 163 7.19 9.73 -7.38
CA HIS A 163 8.03 10.46 -8.33
C HIS A 163 7.22 10.95 -9.55
N GLU A 164 5.98 10.49 -9.68
CA GLU A 164 5.02 10.92 -10.70
C GLU A 164 3.73 11.44 -10.04
N GLN A 165 3.50 12.75 -10.15
CA GLN A 165 2.39 13.46 -9.49
C GLN A 165 0.99 12.90 -9.84
N LYS A 166 0.82 12.37 -11.06
CA LYS A 166 -0.45 11.79 -11.51
C LYS A 166 -0.86 10.60 -10.64
N TYR A 167 0.08 9.72 -10.28
CA TYR A 167 -0.21 8.55 -9.45
C TYR A 167 -0.37 8.93 -7.99
N GLU A 168 0.40 9.91 -7.50
CA GLU A 168 0.21 10.44 -6.15
C GLU A 168 -1.21 10.96 -5.95
N SER A 169 -1.68 11.80 -6.87
CA SER A 169 -3.00 12.43 -6.79
C SER A 169 -4.12 11.39 -6.80
N LEU A 170 -4.05 10.41 -7.72
CA LEU A 170 -5.02 9.32 -7.80
C LEU A 170 -4.98 8.42 -6.56
N PHE A 171 -3.80 8.17 -6.01
CA PHE A 171 -3.63 7.32 -4.83
C PHE A 171 -4.28 7.95 -3.60
N TRP A 172 -4.02 9.23 -3.31
CA TRP A 172 -4.66 9.88 -2.16
C TRP A 172 -6.18 9.99 -2.35
N LYS A 173 -6.63 10.26 -3.58
CA LYS A 173 -8.06 10.29 -3.90
C LYS A 173 -8.74 8.94 -3.66
N SER A 174 -8.07 7.83 -3.95
CA SER A 174 -8.63 6.48 -3.77
C SER A 174 -8.89 6.12 -2.31
N LEU A 175 -8.23 6.80 -1.36
CA LEU A 175 -8.39 6.59 0.08
C LEU A 175 -9.52 7.42 0.72
N GLU A 176 -10.01 8.46 0.07
CA GLU A 176 -11.06 9.34 0.64
C GLU A 176 -12.38 8.58 0.83
N ARG A 177 -12.82 7.87 -0.22
CA ARG A 177 -14.06 7.08 -0.31
C ARG A 177 -15.22 7.63 0.57
N PRO A 178 -15.72 8.86 0.31
CA PRO A 178 -16.77 9.46 1.13
C PRO A 178 -18.10 8.69 1.09
N ASP A 179 -18.40 8.06 -0.05
CA ASP A 179 -19.66 7.32 -0.26
C ASP A 179 -19.50 5.80 -0.03
N ALA A 180 -18.39 5.35 0.54
CA ALA A 180 -18.23 3.94 0.85
C ALA A 180 -19.17 3.49 1.96
N LEU A 181 -19.65 2.25 1.85
CA LEU A 181 -20.41 1.61 2.91
C LEU A 181 -19.50 1.42 4.13
N GLU A 182 -19.71 2.24 5.15
CA GLU A 182 -19.01 2.16 6.43
C GLU A 182 -19.58 1.04 7.30
N ILE A 183 -18.70 0.30 7.96
CA ILE A 183 -19.05 -0.74 8.93
C ILE A 183 -19.06 -0.10 10.31
N PRO A 184 -20.18 -0.15 11.05
CA PRO A 184 -20.24 0.40 12.39
C PRO A 184 -19.17 -0.19 13.30
N PRO A 185 -18.51 0.60 14.18
CA PRO A 185 -17.40 0.12 15.01
C PRO A 185 -17.72 -1.13 15.84
N GLN A 186 -18.95 -1.26 16.34
CA GLN A 186 -19.40 -2.45 17.10
C GLN A 186 -19.49 -3.74 16.26
N ASP A 187 -19.55 -3.61 14.94
CA ASP A 187 -19.65 -4.72 13.98
C ASP A 187 -18.29 -5.05 13.35
N VAL A 188 -17.27 -4.22 13.60
CA VAL A 188 -15.89 -4.48 13.16
C VAL A 188 -15.28 -5.59 14.03
N LYS A 189 -15.31 -6.81 13.50
CA LYS A 189 -14.73 -8.01 14.14
C LYS A 189 -13.70 -8.68 13.23
N TYR A 190 -12.49 -8.87 13.73
CA TYR A 190 -11.38 -9.57 13.07
C TYR A 190 -11.14 -10.98 13.68
N ASP A 191 -12.22 -11.69 13.99
CA ASP A 191 -12.14 -13.03 14.60
C ASP A 191 -11.71 -14.10 13.60
N SER A 192 -12.20 -14.01 12.35
CA SER A 192 -11.88 -14.92 11.27
C SER A 192 -11.94 -14.20 9.93
N PRO A 193 -11.05 -14.52 8.96
CA PRO A 193 -11.11 -13.91 7.66
C PRO A 193 -12.35 -14.38 6.89
N TRP A 194 -12.88 -13.49 6.05
CA TRP A 194 -14.17 -13.70 5.37
C TRP A 194 -14.21 -14.94 4.46
N TRP A 195 -13.09 -15.29 3.82
CA TRP A 195 -13.00 -16.47 2.94
C TRP A 195 -13.23 -17.80 3.70
N MET A 196 -13.03 -17.82 5.02
CA MET A 196 -13.33 -19.00 5.86
C MET A 196 -14.84 -19.30 5.95
N SER A 197 -15.68 -18.34 5.59
CA SER A 197 -17.14 -18.52 5.52
C SER A 197 -17.63 -18.92 4.13
N VAL A 198 -16.81 -18.72 3.10
CA VAL A 198 -17.11 -19.03 1.70
C VAL A 198 -16.73 -20.48 1.35
N ALA A 199 -15.73 -21.05 2.04
CA ALA A 199 -15.24 -22.41 1.82
C ALA A 199 -16.18 -23.54 2.34
N ARG A 200 -17.49 -23.30 2.46
CA ARG A 200 -18.47 -24.29 2.95
C ARG A 200 -19.32 -24.85 1.83
#